data_AF-A0A949GRJ1-F1
#
_entry.id   AF-A0A949GRJ1-F1
#
_cell.length_a   1.000
_cell.length_b   1.000
_cell.length_c   1.000
_cell.angle_alpha   90.00
_cell.angle_beta   90.00
_cell.angle_gamma   90.00
#
_symmetry.space_group_name_H-M   'P 1'
#
loop_
_entity.id
_entity.type
_entity.pdbx_description
1 polymer ?
#
loop_
_entity_poly.entity_id
_entity_poly.type
_entity_poly.pdbx_seq_one_letter_code
_entity_poly.pdbx_strand_id
1 'polypeptide(L)'
;KIEKPAGIANPKDFRNEVVKFALRYRAQHDGKNPAWTAYEKIRSVIEKRMFTQVEDLLPVISFESKKDSDTQTKHNEFVKRMLARGYTSRQVRRLVEWYMRVNKAG
;
A
#
# COMPACT_ATOMS: atom_id res chain seq x y z
N LYS A 1 -9.18 -11.84 -1.21
CA LYS A 1 -8.20 -11.93 -2.32
C LYS A 1 -7.88 -10.52 -2.78
N ILE A 2 -6.61 -10.14 -2.87
CA ILE A 2 -6.14 -8.75 -3.08
C ILE A 2 -6.43 -8.20 -4.48
N GLU A 3 -6.69 -9.08 -5.44
CA GLU A 3 -6.87 -8.80 -6.86
C GLU A 3 -8.31 -8.37 -7.19
N LYS A 4 -9.29 -8.78 -6.36
CA LYS A 4 -10.73 -8.53 -6.59
C LYS A 4 -11.09 -7.03 -6.52
N PRO A 5 -10.61 -6.24 -5.54
CA PRO A 5 -10.82 -4.78 -5.52
C PRO A 5 -10.21 -4.07 -6.72
N ALA A 6 -9.25 -4.70 -7.41
CA ALA A 6 -8.61 -4.12 -8.58
C ALA A 6 -9.42 -4.24 -9.86
N GLY A 7 -10.56 -4.93 -9.84
CA GLY A 7 -11.36 -5.26 -11.02
C GLY A 7 -10.80 -6.44 -11.81
N ILE A 8 -9.92 -7.27 -11.22
CA ILE A 8 -9.35 -8.43 -11.91
C ILE A 8 -10.35 -9.58 -11.89
N ALA A 9 -10.90 -9.89 -13.06
CA ALA A 9 -11.87 -10.96 -13.26
C ALA A 9 -11.29 -12.36 -13.02
N ASN A 10 -10.04 -12.61 -13.46
CA ASN A 10 -9.36 -13.90 -13.26
C ASN A 10 -8.06 -13.77 -12.46
N PRO A 11 -8.08 -14.02 -11.14
CA PRO A 11 -6.89 -13.96 -10.29
C PRO A 11 -5.77 -14.93 -10.68
N LYS A 12 -6.10 -16.08 -11.29
CA LYS A 12 -5.09 -17.08 -11.69
C LYS A 12 -4.24 -16.55 -12.84
N ASP A 13 -4.90 -16.02 -13.87
CA ASP A 13 -4.22 -15.48 -15.05
C ASP A 13 -3.39 -14.25 -14.68
N PHE A 14 -3.92 -13.38 -13.83
CA PHE A 14 -3.17 -12.24 -13.32
C PHE A 14 -1.88 -12.67 -12.60
N ARG A 15 -1.95 -13.65 -11.69
CA ARG A 15 -0.75 -14.16 -11.01
C ARG A 15 0.26 -14.74 -12.00
N ASN A 16 -0.21 -15.44 -13.02
CA ASN A 16 0.64 -15.97 -14.08
C ASN A 16 1.30 -14.85 -14.90
N GLU A 17 0.58 -13.78 -15.24
CA GLU A 17 1.13 -12.59 -15.91
C GLU A 17 2.21 -11.91 -15.06
N VAL A 18 1.96 -11.75 -13.76
CA VAL A 18 2.93 -11.18 -12.81
C VAL A 18 4.21 -12.00 -12.74
N VAL A 19 4.08 -13.33 -12.64
CA VAL A 19 5.23 -14.24 -12.62
C VAL A 19 6.02 -14.15 -13.93
N LYS A 20 5.34 -14.20 -15.09
CA LYS A 20 5.99 -14.08 -16.41
C LYS A 20 6.69 -12.73 -16.57
N PHE A 21 6.09 -11.64 -16.12
CA PHE A 21 6.71 -10.32 -16.13
C PHE A 21 7.98 -10.29 -15.27
N ALA A 22 7.91 -10.77 -14.02
CA ALA A 22 9.05 -10.78 -13.11
C ALA A 22 10.20 -11.64 -13.65
N LEU A 23 9.89 -12.82 -14.20
CA LEU A 23 10.90 -13.70 -14.80
C LEU A 23 11.58 -13.05 -16.02
N ARG A 24 10.81 -12.42 -16.91
CA ARG A 24 11.37 -11.70 -18.08
C ARG A 24 12.23 -10.51 -17.65
N TYR A 25 11.78 -9.73 -16.67
CA TYR A 25 12.56 -8.61 -16.15
C TYR A 25 13.88 -9.08 -15.56
N ARG A 26 13.86 -10.13 -14.73
CA ARG A 26 15.06 -10.71 -14.13
C ARG A 26 16.04 -11.22 -15.18
N ALA A 27 15.56 -11.88 -16.23
CA ALA A 27 16.41 -12.35 -17.32
C ALA A 27 17.12 -11.20 -18.05
N GLN A 28 16.53 -10.00 -18.07
CA GLN A 28 17.08 -8.80 -18.72
C GLN A 28 17.88 -7.89 -17.78
N HIS A 29 17.86 -8.12 -16.47
CA HIS A 29 18.43 -7.22 -15.45
C HIS A 29 19.28 -7.98 -14.43
N ASP A 30 20.13 -8.91 -14.88
CA ASP A 30 21.09 -9.65 -14.03
C ASP A 30 20.43 -10.34 -12.83
N GLY A 31 19.23 -10.89 -13.03
CA GLY A 31 18.49 -11.56 -11.96
C GLY A 31 17.81 -10.62 -10.96
N LYS A 32 17.94 -9.29 -11.10
CA LYS A 32 17.29 -8.31 -10.23
C LYS A 32 15.78 -8.31 -10.45
N ASN A 33 15.03 -8.27 -9.35
CA ASN A 33 13.57 -8.19 -9.41
C ASN A 33 13.12 -6.81 -9.91
N PRO A 34 12.01 -6.74 -10.66
CA PRO A 34 11.44 -5.46 -11.06
C PRO A 34 11.03 -4.65 -9.83
N ALA A 35 11.20 -3.33 -9.92
CA ALA A 35 10.54 -2.43 -8.97
C ALA A 35 9.02 -2.67 -9.01
N TRP A 36 8.36 -2.59 -7.86
CA TRP A 36 6.91 -2.84 -7.76
C TRP A 36 6.06 -1.84 -8.59
N THR A 37 6.64 -0.70 -8.97
CA THR A 37 6.05 0.32 -9.85
C THR A 37 6.23 0.03 -11.34
N ALA A 38 7.10 -0.92 -11.72
CA ALA A 38 7.43 -1.20 -13.11
C ALA A 38 6.32 -1.96 -13.88
N TYR A 39 5.30 -2.44 -13.17
CA TYR A 39 4.15 -3.10 -13.78
C TYR A 39 2.86 -2.47 -13.29
N GLU A 40 2.21 -1.75 -14.21
CA GLU A 40 1.01 -0.96 -13.95
C GLU A 40 -0.12 -1.77 -13.31
N LYS A 41 -0.33 -3.03 -13.71
CA LYS A 41 -1.38 -3.86 -13.10
C LYS A 41 -1.07 -4.24 -11.65
N ILE A 42 0.19 -4.52 -11.31
CA ILE A 42 0.59 -4.75 -9.90
C ILE A 42 0.44 -3.47 -9.09
N ARG A 43 0.86 -2.33 -9.66
CA ARG A 43 0.69 -1.02 -9.05
C ARG A 43 -0.79 -0.74 -8.75
N SER A 44 -1.68 -0.93 -9.73
CA SER A 44 -3.13 -0.73 -9.57
C SER A 44 -3.74 -1.67 -8.52
N VAL A 45 -3.28 -2.93 -8.45
CA VAL A 45 -3.74 -3.87 -7.41
C VAL A 45 -3.28 -3.43 -6.02
N ILE A 46 -2.02 -3.05 -5.87
CA ILE A 46 -1.46 -2.59 -4.60
C ILE A 46 -2.13 -1.29 -4.18
N GLU A 47 -2.27 -0.33 -5.09
CA GLU A 47 -2.94 0.94 -4.86
C GLU A 47 -4.40 0.71 -4.45
N LYS A 48 -5.21 0.02 -5.25
CA LYS A 48 -6.62 -0.24 -4.90
C LYS A 48 -6.78 -1.05 -3.63
N ARG A 49 -5.95 -2.08 -3.39
CA ARG A 49 -5.96 -2.82 -2.12
C ARG A 49 -5.59 -1.94 -0.95
N MET A 50 -4.58 -1.08 -1.12
CA MET A 50 -4.21 -0.10 -0.11
C MET A 50 -5.38 0.86 0.12
N PHE A 51 -5.97 1.48 -0.91
CA PHE A 51 -7.09 2.42 -0.77
C PHE A 51 -8.30 1.80 -0.07
N THR A 52 -8.80 0.64 -0.52
CA THR A 52 -9.95 -0.01 0.14
C THR A 52 -9.64 -0.41 1.59
N GLN A 53 -8.38 -0.76 1.88
CA GLN A 53 -7.96 -1.10 3.23
C GLN A 53 -7.67 0.13 4.09
N VAL A 54 -7.27 1.26 3.49
CA VAL A 54 -6.87 2.52 4.14
C VAL A 54 -8.08 3.41 4.41
N GLU A 55 -9.08 3.45 3.53
CA GLU A 55 -10.37 4.13 3.76
C GLU A 55 -11.09 3.56 4.99
N ASP A 56 -11.13 2.23 5.15
CA ASP A 56 -11.66 1.54 6.34
C ASP A 56 -10.77 1.69 7.59
N LEU A 57 -9.53 2.18 7.45
CA LEU A 57 -8.54 2.21 8.52
C LEU A 57 -8.15 3.60 9.00
N LEU A 58 -8.58 4.67 8.33
CA LEU A 58 -8.25 6.05 8.69
C LEU A 58 -9.47 6.86 9.10
N PRO A 59 -9.69 7.11 10.40
CA PRO A 59 -10.16 8.41 10.84
C PRO A 59 -8.97 9.39 10.83
N VAL A 60 -9.22 10.59 10.31
CA VAL A 60 -8.29 11.70 10.05
C VAL A 60 -7.26 11.93 11.16
N ILE A 61 -5.97 11.92 10.83
CA ILE A 61 -4.91 12.46 11.70
C ILE A 61 -3.83 13.12 10.84
N SER A 62 -3.77 14.45 10.87
CA SER A 62 -2.67 15.19 10.25
C SER A 62 -1.39 14.96 11.04
N PHE A 63 -0.33 14.48 10.40
CA PHE A 63 1.04 14.51 10.92
C PHE A 63 1.67 15.92 10.89
N GLU A 64 0.85 16.96 10.84
CA GLU A 64 1.33 18.28 11.21
C GLU A 64 1.64 18.28 12.71
N SER A 65 2.72 18.95 13.08
CA SER A 65 3.08 19.22 14.48
C SER A 65 1.91 19.93 15.18
N LYS A 66 0.97 19.19 15.77
CA LYS A 66 -0.17 19.77 16.50
C LYS A 66 -0.09 19.41 17.97
N LYS A 67 -0.16 20.47 18.78
CA LYS A 67 0.01 20.57 20.23
C LYS A 67 -1.04 19.81 21.06
N ASP A 68 -1.86 18.93 20.48
CA ASP A 68 -3.04 18.35 21.13
C ASP A 68 -2.90 16.83 21.36
N SER A 69 -3.06 16.43 22.63
CA SER A 69 -2.92 15.07 23.15
C SER A 69 -3.90 14.05 22.56
N ASP A 70 -5.10 14.48 22.16
CA ASP A 70 -6.13 13.61 21.59
C ASP A 70 -5.72 13.08 20.21
N THR A 71 -5.12 13.95 19.40
CA THR A 71 -4.62 13.62 18.05
C THR A 71 -3.48 12.60 18.12
N GLN A 72 -2.54 12.77 19.06
CA GLN A 72 -1.44 11.83 19.27
C GLN A 72 -1.92 10.46 19.75
N THR A 73 -2.94 10.44 20.61
CA THR A 73 -3.54 9.20 21.13
C THR A 73 -4.19 8.40 20.01
N LYS A 74 -5.03 9.04 19.19
CA LYS A 74 -5.63 8.44 18.00
C LYS A 74 -4.57 7.89 17.04
N HIS A 75 -3.43 8.59 16.93
CA HIS A 75 -2.33 8.16 16.07
C HIS A 75 -1.71 6.84 16.56
N ASN A 76 -1.41 6.79 17.86
CA ASN A 76 -0.82 5.61 18.48
C ASN A 76 -1.77 4.40 18.39
N GLU A 77 -3.07 4.62 18.58
CA GLU A 77 -4.09 3.57 18.41
C GLU A 77 -4.16 3.06 16.98
N PHE A 78 -4.09 3.96 15.98
CA PHE A 78 -4.03 3.58 14.58
C PHE A 78 -2.80 2.69 14.29
N VAL A 79 -1.62 3.11 14.73
CA VAL A 79 -0.39 2.32 14.55
C VAL A 79 -0.54 0.96 15.22
N LYS A 80 -1.06 0.89 16.45
CA LYS A 80 -1.29 -0.35 17.18
C LYS A 80 -2.23 -1.31 16.42
N ARG A 81 -3.34 -0.80 15.86
CA ARG A 81 -4.26 -1.61 15.05
C ARG A 81 -3.58 -2.14 13.78
N MET A 82 -2.73 -1.33 13.15
CA MET A 82 -2.00 -1.75 11.95
C MET A 82 -0.97 -2.84 12.26
N LEU A 83 -0.23 -2.70 13.37
CA LEU A 83 0.69 -3.74 13.83
C LEU A 83 -0.04 -5.05 14.11
N ALA A 84 -1.19 -4.99 14.78
CA ALA A 84 -2.04 -6.16 15.06
C ALA A 84 -2.55 -6.86 13.79
N ARG A 85 -2.67 -6.13 12.67
CA ARG A 85 -3.04 -6.66 11.34
C ARG A 85 -1.84 -7.22 10.56
N GLY A 86 -0.66 -7.28 11.16
CA GLY A 86 0.56 -7.86 10.57
C GLY A 86 1.40 -6.87 9.75
N TYR A 87 1.12 -5.56 9.81
CA TYR A 87 1.98 -4.56 9.20
C TYR A 87 3.18 -4.29 10.09
N THR A 88 4.34 -4.03 9.47
CA THR A 88 5.52 -3.52 10.18
C THR A 88 5.41 -2.01 10.38
N SER A 89 6.03 -1.46 11.43
CA SER A 89 6.07 -0.01 11.69
C SER A 89 6.55 0.80 10.48
N ARG A 90 7.50 0.24 9.71
CA ARG A 90 8.02 0.87 8.48
C ARG A 90 6.98 0.92 7.37
N GLN A 91 6.17 -0.12 7.20
CA GLN A 91 5.06 -0.12 6.25
C GLN A 91 3.98 0.88 6.64
N VAL A 92 3.61 0.94 7.93
CA VAL A 92 2.63 1.89 8.46
C VAL A 92 3.09 3.33 8.23
N ARG A 93 4.34 3.65 8.56
CA ARG A 93 4.93 4.97 8.31
C ARG A 93 4.89 5.36 6.83
N ARG A 94 5.29 4.46 5.93
CA ARG A 94 5.25 4.72 4.47
C ARG A 94 3.84 4.96 3.95
N LEU A 95 2.86 4.20 4.44
CA LEU A 95 1.45 4.36 4.06
C LEU A 95 0.92 5.75 4.45
N VAL A 96 1.19 6.15 5.70
CA VAL A 96 0.87 7.48 6.22
C VAL A 96 1.54 8.58 5.40
N GLU A 97 2.86 8.52 5.20
CA GLU A 97 3.63 9.53 4.48
C GLU A 97 3.16 9.67 3.02
N TRP A 98 2.75 8.58 2.40
CA TRP A 98 2.19 8.58 1.06
C TRP A 98 0.79 9.21 1.03
N TYR A 99 -0.10 8.82 1.96
CA TYR A 99 -1.44 9.40 2.07
C TYR A 99 -1.40 10.91 2.28
N MET A 100 -0.54 11.38 3.18
CA MET A 100 -0.35 12.81 3.44
C MET A 100 0.14 13.57 2.21
N ARG A 101 0.95 12.95 1.34
CA ARG A 101 1.39 13.56 0.09
C ARG A 101 0.28 13.66 -0.95
N VAL A 102 -0.54 12.62 -1.08
CA VAL A 102 -1.61 12.58 -2.08
C VAL A 102 -2.77 13.49 -1.68
N ASN A 103 -3.18 13.49 -0.41
CA ASN A 103 -4.30 14.34 0.06
C ASN A 103 -3.94 15.80 0.30
N LYS A 104 -2.65 16.16 0.46
CA LYS A 104 -2.23 17.58 0.46
C LYS A 104 -1.96 18.13 -0.94
N ALA A 105 -1.87 17.27 -1.94
CA ALA A 105 -1.66 17.66 -3.34
C ALA A 105 -3.00 17.84 -4.10
N GLY A 106 -4.13 17.60 -3.44
CA GLY A 106 -5.49 17.83 -3.95
C GLY A 106 -6.21 18.92 -3.16
#